data_AF-A0A2V9PZD2-F1
#
_entry.id   AF-A0A2V9PZD2-F1
#
_cell.length_a   1.000
_cell.length_b   1.000
_cell.length_c   1.000
_cell.angle_alpha   90.00
_cell.angle_beta   90.00
_cell.angle_gamma   90.00
#
_symmetry.space_group_name_H-M   'P 1'
#
loop_
_entity.id
_entity.type
_entity.pdbx_description
1 polymer ?
#
loop_
_entity_poly.entity_id
_entity_poly.type
_entity_poly.pdbx_seq_one_letter_code
_entity_poly.pdbx_strand_id
1 'polypeptide(L)'
;MLLSDVESALASNRPSFHESPLEVVAGLLCEGRHYTWAGIYLTLDSKSSPALLQDAADLHPAQVAAAGTRKKILVSMKVAGREVGFLNVESDRENSFGSEDRVLLERVAGLLARFLTGPGKYLVRKAAKPKPIPRAAAA
;
A
#
# COMPACT_ATOMS: atom_id res chain seq x y z
N MET A 1 -9.73 6.84 16.92
CA MET A 1 -8.99 7.91 16.21
C MET A 1 -8.19 7.18 15.15
N LEU A 2 -8.26 7.60 13.89
CA LEU A 2 -7.80 6.83 12.73
C LEU A 2 -6.43 6.14 12.91
N LEU A 3 -5.44 6.82 13.48
CA LEU A 3 -4.12 6.22 13.71
C LEU A 3 -4.16 5.03 14.68
N SER A 4 -4.91 5.13 15.78
CA SER A 4 -5.10 4.03 16.74
C SER A 4 -5.85 2.85 16.12
N ASP A 5 -6.79 3.14 15.22
CA ASP A 5 -7.56 2.12 14.51
C ASP A 5 -6.65 1.35 13.52
N VAL A 6 -5.74 2.06 12.83
CA VAL A 6 -4.67 1.46 12.02
C VAL A 6 -3.70 0.61 12.87
N GLU A 7 -3.26 1.12 14.02
CA GLU A 7 -2.40 0.37 14.94
C GLU A 7 -3.08 -0.92 15.41
N SER A 8 -4.36 -0.84 15.78
CA SER A 8 -5.16 -1.98 16.22
C SER A 8 -5.32 -3.02 15.11
N ALA A 9 -5.59 -2.58 13.87
CA ALA A 9 -5.72 -3.46 12.72
C ALA A 9 -4.41 -4.22 12.44
N LEU A 10 -3.28 -3.52 12.44
CA LEU A 10 -1.96 -4.11 12.20
C LEU A 10 -1.50 -5.03 13.35
N ALA A 11 -1.77 -4.63 14.61
CA ALA A 11 -1.44 -5.43 15.78
C ALA A 11 -2.26 -6.71 15.86
N SER A 12 -3.56 -6.64 15.51
CA SER A 12 -4.43 -7.82 15.45
C SER A 12 -3.92 -8.84 14.45
N ASN A 13 -3.38 -8.38 13.31
CA ASN A 13 -2.81 -9.22 12.25
C ASN A 13 -3.70 -10.44 11.94
N ARG A 14 -5.01 -10.20 11.79
CA ARG A 14 -6.01 -11.25 11.54
C ARG A 14 -6.38 -11.25 10.05
N PRO A 15 -5.61 -11.90 9.17
CA PRO A 15 -6.07 -12.11 7.81
C PRO A 15 -7.32 -12.99 7.83
N SER A 16 -8.41 -12.52 7.24
CA SER A 16 -9.58 -13.34 6.95
C SER A 16 -9.48 -13.91 5.54
N PHE A 17 -10.44 -14.75 5.17
CA PHE A 17 -10.52 -15.29 3.81
C PHE A 17 -10.76 -14.20 2.75
N HIS A 18 -11.36 -13.07 3.15
CA HIS A 18 -11.81 -12.01 2.27
C HIS A 18 -11.10 -10.68 2.48
N GLU A 19 -10.32 -10.52 3.56
CA GLU A 19 -9.75 -9.23 3.93
C GLU A 19 -8.43 -9.40 4.69
N SER A 20 -7.39 -8.76 4.16
CA SER A 20 -6.06 -8.68 4.74
C SER A 20 -5.90 -7.43 5.62
N PRO A 21 -4.96 -7.43 6.58
CA PRO A 21 -4.68 -6.22 7.38
C PRO A 21 -4.32 -4.99 6.54
N LEU A 22 -3.77 -5.18 5.33
CA LEU A 22 -3.45 -4.06 4.42
C LEU A 22 -4.70 -3.47 3.76
N GLU A 23 -5.69 -4.31 3.41
CA GLU A 23 -6.98 -3.87 2.89
C GLU A 23 -7.77 -3.11 3.96
N VAL A 24 -7.75 -3.58 5.22
CA VAL A 24 -8.35 -2.84 6.35
C VAL A 24 -7.72 -1.45 6.50
N VAL A 25 -6.39 -1.35 6.47
CA VAL A 25 -5.71 -0.05 6.57
C VAL A 25 -6.05 0.87 5.39
N ALA A 26 -6.12 0.34 4.16
CA ALA A 26 -6.53 1.12 3.01
C ALA A 26 -7.97 1.63 3.15
N GLY A 27 -8.90 0.79 3.60
CA GLY A 27 -10.28 1.16 3.89
C GLY A 27 -10.39 2.26 4.94
N LEU A 28 -9.69 2.09 6.09
CA LEU A 28 -9.65 3.09 7.15
C LEU A 28 -9.14 4.46 6.66
N LEU A 29 -8.14 4.47 5.76
CA LEU A 29 -7.64 5.72 5.17
C LEU A 29 -8.69 6.39 4.28
N CYS A 30 -9.40 5.62 3.45
CA CYS A 30 -10.47 6.13 2.58
C CYS A 30 -11.72 6.59 3.36
N GLU A 31 -12.03 5.95 4.48
CA GLU A 31 -13.19 6.31 5.32
C GLU A 31 -12.88 7.49 6.25
N GLY A 32 -11.70 7.49 6.86
CA GLY A 32 -11.33 8.44 7.90
C GLY A 32 -10.90 9.81 7.39
N ARG A 33 -10.59 9.92 6.09
CA ARG A 33 -10.24 11.17 5.38
C ARG A 33 -10.87 11.09 4.00
N HIS A 34 -11.21 12.20 3.36
CA HIS A 34 -11.86 12.24 2.04
C HIS A 34 -10.95 11.79 0.88
N TYR A 35 -10.22 10.70 1.05
CA TYR A 35 -9.43 10.05 0.02
C TYR A 35 -10.36 9.17 -0.79
N THR A 36 -10.27 9.27 -2.11
CA THR A 36 -11.05 8.43 -3.02
C THR A 36 -10.39 7.08 -3.23
N TRP A 37 -9.09 6.98 -2.96
CA TRP A 37 -8.36 5.75 -3.13
C TRP A 37 -7.10 5.72 -2.25
N ALA A 38 -6.74 4.53 -1.77
CA ALA A 38 -5.50 4.26 -1.06
C ALA A 38 -4.91 2.95 -1.55
N GLY A 39 -3.59 2.91 -1.71
CA GLY A 39 -2.89 1.70 -2.10
C GLY A 39 -1.50 1.58 -1.50
N ILE A 40 -1.09 0.33 -1.32
CA ILE A 40 0.16 -0.06 -0.70
C ILE A 40 0.97 -0.83 -1.72
N TYR A 41 2.10 -0.27 -2.12
CA TYR A 41 3.02 -0.85 -3.10
C TYR A 41 4.22 -1.43 -2.37
N LEU A 42 4.65 -2.64 -2.74
CA LEU A 42 5.81 -3.29 -2.17
C LEU A 42 6.99 -3.21 -3.13
N THR A 43 8.15 -2.80 -2.63
CA THR A 43 9.39 -2.89 -3.40
C THR A 43 9.90 -4.32 -3.27
N LEU A 44 9.93 -5.07 -4.37
CA LEU A 44 10.49 -6.42 -4.43
C LEU A 44 11.94 -6.36 -4.89
N ASP A 45 12.80 -7.17 -4.25
CA ASP A 45 14.17 -7.35 -4.70
C ASP A 45 14.17 -8.26 -5.93
N SER A 46 14.92 -7.88 -6.96
CA SER A 46 15.05 -8.65 -8.21
C SER A 46 15.60 -10.06 -8.00
N LYS A 47 16.35 -10.29 -6.92
CA LYS A 47 16.82 -11.63 -6.54
C LYS A 47 15.69 -12.51 -6.00
N SER A 48 14.66 -11.91 -5.40
CA SER A 48 13.58 -12.63 -4.73
C SER A 48 12.43 -13.01 -5.66
N SER A 49 12.21 -12.23 -6.73
CA SER A 49 11.09 -12.41 -7.66
C SER A 49 11.41 -11.98 -9.10
N PRO A 50 12.43 -12.56 -9.76
CA PRO A 50 12.82 -12.15 -11.11
C PRO A 50 11.70 -12.29 -12.14
N ALA A 51 10.82 -13.30 -12.02
CA ALA A 51 9.68 -13.48 -12.92
C ALA A 51 8.63 -12.37 -12.80
N LEU A 52 8.37 -11.85 -11.59
CA LEU A 52 7.42 -10.75 -11.40
C LEU A 52 7.97 -9.43 -11.94
N LEU A 53 9.28 -9.21 -11.89
CA LEU A 53 9.90 -8.00 -12.43
C LEU A 53 10.05 -8.02 -13.95
N GLN A 54 9.98 -9.19 -14.60
CA GLN A 54 9.93 -9.25 -16.07
C GLN A 54 8.59 -8.74 -16.61
N ASP A 55 7.50 -8.97 -15.87
CA ASP A 55 6.14 -8.52 -16.22
C ASP A 55 5.77 -7.16 -15.62
N ALA A 56 6.35 -6.82 -14.46
CA ALA A 56 6.23 -5.49 -13.88
C ALA A 56 7.17 -4.55 -14.65
N ALA A 57 6.64 -3.86 -15.66
CA ALA A 57 7.27 -2.64 -16.16
C ALA A 57 7.73 -1.79 -14.96
N ASP A 58 8.86 -1.08 -15.08
CA ASP A 58 9.47 -0.19 -14.07
C ASP A 58 8.57 1.02 -13.69
N LEU A 59 7.27 0.80 -13.53
CA LEU A 59 6.26 1.78 -13.20
C LEU A 59 6.34 2.07 -11.71
N HIS A 60 7.00 3.17 -11.41
CA HIS A 60 7.01 3.71 -10.07
C HIS A 60 5.59 4.22 -9.72
N PRO A 61 5.07 4.03 -8.48
CA PRO A 61 3.73 4.51 -8.11
C PRO A 61 3.52 6.04 -8.30
N ALA A 62 4.61 6.79 -8.39
CA ALA A 62 4.55 8.22 -8.75
C ALA A 62 4.03 8.46 -10.18
N GLN A 63 4.20 7.50 -11.10
CA GLN A 63 3.80 7.60 -12.51
C GLN A 63 2.37 7.11 -12.77
N VAL A 64 1.77 6.41 -11.80
CA VAL A 64 0.41 5.86 -11.92
C VAL A 64 -0.55 6.67 -11.05
N ALA A 65 -1.79 6.81 -11.51
CA ALA A 65 -2.89 7.38 -10.73
C ALA A 65 -4.20 6.66 -11.10
N ALA A 66 -5.12 6.56 -10.16
CA ALA A 66 -6.47 6.13 -10.41
C ALA A 66 -7.22 7.13 -11.32
N ALA A 67 -8.23 6.63 -12.02
CA ALA A 67 -9.06 7.49 -12.87
C ALA A 67 -9.76 8.57 -12.03
N GLY A 68 -9.69 9.82 -12.47
CA GLY A 68 -10.32 10.95 -11.78
C GLY A 68 -9.45 11.59 -10.69
N THR A 69 -8.25 11.07 -10.42
CA THR A 69 -7.35 11.64 -9.42
C THR A 69 -6.91 13.07 -9.80
N ARG A 70 -7.13 14.01 -8.87
CA ARG A 70 -6.74 15.42 -8.98
C ARG A 70 -5.54 15.75 -8.11
N LYS A 71 -5.41 15.07 -6.97
CA LYS A 71 -4.26 15.18 -6.06
C LYS A 71 -3.89 13.82 -5.51
N LYS A 72 -2.61 13.65 -5.20
CA LYS A 72 -2.12 12.48 -4.49
C LYS A 72 -0.99 12.80 -3.53
N ILE A 73 -0.87 12.01 -2.47
CA ILE A 73 0.30 11.97 -1.59
C ILE A 73 0.91 10.58 -1.69
N LEU A 74 2.18 10.54 -2.07
CA LEU A 74 3.01 9.34 -2.02
C LEU A 74 3.98 9.45 -0.83
N VAL A 75 4.01 8.43 0.00
CA VAL A 75 4.90 8.33 1.17
C VAL A 75 5.74 7.06 1.06
N SER A 76 7.07 7.19 1.15
CA SER A 76 7.94 6.01 1.24
C SER A 76 7.78 5.32 2.59
N MET A 77 7.59 4.01 2.58
CA MET A 77 7.56 3.17 3.76
C MET A 77 8.98 2.67 4.05
N LYS A 78 9.58 3.13 5.14
CA LYS A 78 11.00 2.86 5.46
C LYS A 78 11.18 2.28 6.86
N VAL A 79 12.09 1.32 6.98
CA VAL A 79 12.62 0.81 8.27
C VAL A 79 14.13 0.90 8.25
N ALA A 80 14.72 1.58 9.23
CA ALA A 80 16.18 1.76 9.34
C ALA A 80 16.84 2.27 8.03
N GLY A 81 16.19 3.23 7.36
CA GLY A 81 16.67 3.81 6.09
C GLY A 81 16.41 2.96 4.85
N ARG A 82 16.03 1.67 4.99
CA ARG A 82 15.66 0.81 3.86
C ARG A 82 14.21 1.02 3.48
N GLU A 83 13.98 1.25 2.19
CA GLU A 83 12.63 1.31 1.62
C GLU A 83 12.04 -0.09 1.46
N VAL A 84 10.83 -0.26 1.96
CA VAL A 84 10.03 -1.50 1.90
C VAL A 84 8.93 -1.37 0.85
N GLY A 85 8.56 -0.13 0.49
CA GLY A 85 7.46 0.15 -0.42
C GLY A 85 6.97 1.59 -0.32
N PHE A 86 5.75 1.83 -0.83
CA PHE A 86 5.10 3.13 -0.82
C PHE A 86 3.64 3.03 -0.39
N LEU A 87 3.20 4.01 0.40
CA LEU A 87 1.80 4.30 0.64
C LEU A 87 1.39 5.43 -0.31
N ASN A 88 0.39 5.18 -1.16
CA ASN A 88 -0.18 6.16 -2.06
C ASN A 88 -1.63 6.42 -1.64
N VAL A 89 -2.00 7.68 -1.47
CA VAL A 89 -3.40 8.09 -1.30
C VAL A 89 -3.76 9.14 -2.34
N GLU A 90 -4.95 9.02 -2.88
CA GLU A 90 -5.43 9.83 -3.98
C GLU A 90 -6.79 10.45 -3.65
N SER A 91 -7.06 11.59 -4.26
CA SER A 91 -8.32 12.31 -4.12
C SER A 91 -8.72 12.92 -5.45
N ASP A 92 -10.03 12.95 -5.71
CA ASP A 92 -10.67 13.63 -6.84
C ASP A 92 -10.88 15.13 -6.60
N ARG A 93 -10.44 15.68 -5.46
CA ARG A 93 -10.56 17.11 -5.12
C ARG A 93 -9.20 17.83 -5.17
N GLU A 94 -9.19 19.06 -5.66
CA GLU A 94 -7.95 19.85 -5.82
C GLU A 94 -7.31 20.33 -4.50
N ASN A 95 -8.10 20.55 -3.45
CA ASN A 95 -7.63 21.04 -2.14
C ASN A 95 -7.88 20.00 -1.04
N SER A 96 -7.59 18.74 -1.34
CA SER A 96 -7.92 17.57 -0.51
C SER A 96 -6.98 17.31 0.65
N PHE A 97 -5.76 17.84 0.62
CA PHE A 97 -4.73 17.52 1.62
C PHE A 97 -4.22 18.77 2.33
N GLY A 98 -4.23 18.74 3.66
CA GLY A 98 -3.56 19.68 4.55
C GLY A 98 -2.28 19.11 5.16
N SER A 99 -1.64 19.90 6.02
CA SER A 99 -0.44 19.49 6.75
C SER A 99 -0.67 18.26 7.64
N GLU A 100 -1.86 18.14 8.22
CA GLU A 100 -2.24 16.99 9.05
C GLU A 100 -2.30 15.67 8.27
N ASP A 101 -2.75 15.71 7.01
CA ASP A 101 -2.80 14.51 6.16
C ASP A 101 -1.38 13.96 5.96
N ARG A 102 -0.42 14.85 5.70
CA ARG A 102 0.97 14.44 5.51
C ARG A 102 1.55 13.79 6.77
N VAL A 103 1.34 14.42 7.93
CA VAL A 103 1.82 13.89 9.23
C VAL A 103 1.18 12.54 9.55
N LEU A 104 -0.13 12.40 9.30
CA LEU A 104 -0.85 11.14 9.47
C LEU A 104 -0.27 10.04 8.57
N LEU A 105 -0.15 10.33 7.27
CA LEU A 105 0.30 9.35 6.28
C LEU A 105 1.74 8.92 6.51
N GLU A 106 2.62 9.82 6.98
CA GLU A 106 3.98 9.48 7.41
C GLU A 106 3.99 8.52 8.60
N ARG A 107 3.13 8.74 9.60
CA ARG A 107 2.99 7.81 10.74
C ARG A 107 2.46 6.45 10.29
N VAL A 108 1.43 6.43 9.46
CA VAL A 108 0.86 5.19 8.90
C VAL A 108 1.89 4.44 8.06
N ALA A 109 2.66 5.14 7.22
CA ALA A 109 3.74 4.53 6.45
C ALA A 109 4.81 3.89 7.35
N GLY A 110 5.16 4.52 8.46
CA GLY A 110 6.06 3.95 9.47
C GLY A 110 5.51 2.68 10.12
N LEU A 111 4.23 2.66 10.48
CA LEU A 111 3.55 1.47 11.03
C LEU A 111 3.52 0.32 10.03
N LEU A 112 3.14 0.60 8.78
CA LEU A 112 3.12 -0.38 7.70
C LEU A 112 4.52 -0.96 7.45
N ALA A 113 5.55 -0.12 7.43
CA ALA A 113 6.93 -0.58 7.22
C ALA A 113 7.39 -1.54 8.33
N ARG A 114 7.12 -1.22 9.61
CA ARG A 114 7.41 -2.11 10.76
C ARG A 114 6.62 -3.41 10.69
N PHE A 115 5.34 -3.34 10.33
CA PHE A 115 4.49 -4.51 10.19
C PHE A 115 5.00 -5.46 9.09
N LEU A 116 5.26 -4.95 7.89
CA LEU A 116 5.67 -5.74 6.72
C LEU A 116 7.08 -6.33 6.84
N THR A 117 7.94 -5.73 7.67
CA THR A 117 9.26 -6.29 7.98
C THR A 117 9.25 -7.29 9.14
N GLY A 118 8.17 -7.32 9.93
CA GLY A 118 7.97 -8.21 11.07
C GLY A 118 6.74 -9.12 10.90
N PRO A 119 5.68 -8.97 11.72
CA PRO A 119 4.51 -9.86 11.72
C PRO A 119 3.81 -10.04 10.36
N GLY A 120 3.79 -9.00 9.54
CA GLY A 120 3.17 -8.97 8.21
C GLY A 120 4.04 -9.49 7.07
N LYS A 121 5.27 -9.94 7.34
CA LYS A 121 6.23 -10.39 6.32
C LYS A 121 5.70 -11.52 5.43
N TYR A 122 4.74 -12.30 5.92
CA TYR A 122 4.09 -13.34 5.12
C TYR A 122 3.31 -12.77 3.93
N LEU A 123 2.75 -11.55 4.04
CA LEU A 123 2.07 -10.87 2.94
C LEU A 123 3.06 -10.46 1.84
N VAL A 124 4.24 -9.97 2.22
CA VAL A 124 5.32 -9.66 1.28
C VAL A 124 5.74 -10.93 0.53
N ARG A 125 5.93 -12.04 1.24
CA ARG A 125 6.26 -13.34 0.63
C ARG A 125 5.15 -13.88 -0.27
N LYS A 126 3.88 -13.64 0.07
CA LYS A 126 2.73 -14.04 -0.73
C LYS A 126 2.66 -13.22 -2.02
N ALA A 127 2.86 -11.90 -1.94
CA ALA A 127 2.88 -11.00 -3.10
C ALA A 127 4.07 -11.26 -4.03
N ALA A 128 5.21 -11.69 -3.48
CA ALA A 128 6.41 -12.06 -4.22
C ALA A 128 6.28 -13.35 -5.06
N LYS A 129 5.21 -14.13 -4.87
CA LYS A 129 4.93 -15.33 -5.67
C LYS A 129 3.99 -14.98 -6.82
N PRO A 130 4.35 -15.28 -8.08
CA PRO A 130 3.44 -15.07 -9.20
C PRO A 130 2.19 -15.94 -9.02
N LYS A 131 1.02 -15.31 -9.05
CA LYS A 131 -0.24 -16.02 -9.23
C LYS A 131 -0.33 -16.32 -10.73
N PRO A 132 -0.57 -17.57 -11.17
CA PRO A 132 -0.75 -17.82 -12.59
C PRO A 132 -1.91 -16.96 -13.09
N ILE A 133 -1.61 -16.07 -14.03
CA ILE A 133 -2.62 -15.27 -14.72
C ILE A 133 -3.48 -16.29 -15.48
N PRO A 134 -4.79 -16.42 -15.19
CA PRO A 134 -5.67 -17.17 -16.08
C PRO A 134 -5.57 -16.51 -17.44
N ARG A 135 -5.03 -17.24 -18.42
CA ARG A 135 -5.01 -16.82 -19.81
C ARG A 135 -6.46 -16.59 -20.22
N ALA A 136 -6.90 -15.32 -20.16
CA ALA A 136 -8.20 -14.92 -20.65
C ALA A 136 -8.27 -15.41 -22.10
N ALA A 137 -9.28 -16.24 -22.37
CA ALA A 137 -9.51 -16.83 -23.68
C ALA A 137 -9.54 -15.70 -24.71
N ALA A 138 -8.60 -15.75 -25.65
CA ALA A 138 -8.74 -15.02 -26.90
C ALA A 138 -9.98 -15.56 -27.58
N ALA A 139 -11.00 -14.71 -27.70
CA ALA A 139 -12.13 -14.89 -28.60
C ALA A 139 -11.98 -13.86 -29.72
#